data_AF-A0A2M9A6H3-F1
#
_entry.id   AF-A0A2M9A6H3-F1
#
_cell.length_a   1.000
_cell.length_b   1.000
_cell.length_c   1.000
_cell.angle_alpha   90.00
_cell.angle_beta   90.00
_cell.angle_gamma   90.00
#
_symmetry.space_group_name_H-M   'P 1'
#
loop_
_entity.id
_entity.type
_entity.pdbx_description
1 polymer ?
#
loop_
_entity_poly.entity_id
_entity_poly.type
_entity_poly.pdbx_seq_one_letter_code
_entity_poly.pdbx_strand_id
1 'polypeptide(L)'
;MGSLMRKMQIVAMIAMLFLAMFHLSACGNSTSGDPSDLSYTDPDGNDSTIVIKSGSFTDKRDGQKYSTVTVGDYTWMAENLNYKLEGSKNSRDYGTSKNYGVLYSLKQAKKVCPEGWHLPTYAEWKELFSLLEEAHEDSAGWVLKTTSGWESDENGTSGNGGNLIGFSVKPTGFYNGYYALEGQYTAFWVDGDMDWDGYATAIRFDYDDADWHSPELYAYRAEIYVRCLNDKNTLVGTLGTCNDSKEDSIGVWRNEHYTCTDSSWQKSTIEESLNFEFGECKALMFDSVRILSDTAYICDSLTSQWRVAKLGEALGKCSEKKLREMKTYLGETYSCHAIGTITPIYRWEEPDANDMLPKCTVERRTELQTFNENIYICVDSVWEYANEKQIARGECSEKNVDEISIVNDTSYICLSNRSWRRVNHYDSLYGICTSRKIQKLTLIIDTSATAIEDLYHYDSTYYMCDTTGYRLATTVEINTDGKPCTASEVGTMTNGNLNPAFRFYCTPSYGWVSVTDASRKANEVPKSARLNPDIQYGKMTDSRDGQIYYTVKIGNQTWLAENLNYTDENYVKYKKSVCLEDVYSRPLKSRPARITIGKN
;
A
#
# COMPACT_ATOMS: atom_id res chain seq x y z
N MET A 1 -55.54 -35.21 -41.36
CA MET A 1 -56.14 -34.33 -42.40
C MET A 1 -55.85 -32.90 -41.95
N GLY A 2 -54.90 -32.15 -42.48
CA GLY A 2 -54.39 -32.09 -43.85
C GLY A 2 -54.62 -30.65 -44.35
N SER A 3 -53.54 -30.01 -44.84
CA SER A 3 -53.48 -28.67 -45.46
C SER A 3 -53.39 -27.51 -44.45
N LEU A 4 -52.25 -26.87 -44.17
CA LEU A 4 -51.10 -26.44 -44.99
C LEU A 4 -51.45 -25.45 -46.10
N MET A 5 -50.63 -24.37 -46.16
CA MET A 5 -50.31 -23.49 -47.30
C MET A 5 -51.28 -22.33 -47.56
N ARG A 6 -50.85 -21.09 -47.87
CA ARG A 6 -49.57 -20.56 -48.36
C ARG A 6 -49.67 -19.01 -48.49
N LYS A 7 -48.53 -18.31 -48.33
CA LYS A 7 -48.06 -17.12 -49.11
C LYS A 7 -48.79 -15.78 -48.83
N MET A 8 -48.19 -14.58 -48.91
CA MET A 8 -46.88 -13.99 -49.24
C MET A 8 -47.10 -12.47 -48.96
N GLN A 9 -46.33 -11.75 -48.14
CA GLN A 9 -45.08 -11.02 -48.46
C GLN A 9 -45.23 -9.62 -49.11
N ILE A 10 -44.50 -8.62 -48.53
CA ILE A 10 -43.84 -7.42 -49.14
C ILE A 10 -44.74 -6.14 -49.18
N VAL A 11 -44.40 -4.96 -48.59
CA VAL A 11 -43.31 -3.97 -48.82
C VAL A 11 -43.20 -3.05 -47.56
N ALA A 12 -42.09 -2.97 -46.80
CA ALA A 12 -40.98 -1.96 -46.82
C ALA A 12 -41.44 -0.47 -46.70
N MET A 13 -40.87 0.46 -45.93
CA MET A 13 -39.48 0.72 -45.52
C MET A 13 -39.42 1.96 -44.55
N ILE A 14 -38.32 2.09 -43.77
CA ILE A 14 -37.77 3.29 -43.07
C ILE A 14 -38.36 3.59 -41.66
N ALA A 15 -37.75 3.09 -40.56
CA ALA A 15 -36.56 3.60 -39.82
C ALA A 15 -36.90 4.81 -38.92
N MET A 16 -36.51 4.94 -37.64
CA MET A 16 -35.67 4.20 -36.69
C MET A 16 -36.08 4.71 -35.28
N LEU A 17 -35.91 3.89 -34.23
CA LEU A 17 -35.21 4.19 -32.95
C LEU A 17 -35.76 3.40 -31.73
N PHE A 18 -34.90 2.46 -31.28
CA PHE A 18 -34.65 1.94 -29.93
C PHE A 18 -35.72 1.08 -29.23
N LEU A 19 -35.60 -0.23 -29.47
CA LEU A 19 -36.12 -1.31 -28.62
C LEU A 19 -35.00 -1.77 -27.68
N ALA A 20 -35.26 -1.67 -26.38
CA ALA A 20 -34.63 -2.47 -25.36
C ALA A 20 -35.17 -3.90 -25.43
N MET A 21 -34.29 -4.90 -25.45
CA MET A 21 -34.52 -6.20 -24.80
C MET A 21 -33.25 -7.05 -24.83
N PHE A 22 -32.94 -7.59 -23.65
CA PHE A 22 -32.25 -8.86 -23.39
C PHE A 22 -31.75 -9.65 -24.60
N HIS A 23 -30.44 -9.88 -24.64
CA HIS A 23 -29.89 -11.03 -25.33
C HIS A 23 -28.75 -11.66 -24.53
N LEU A 24 -28.83 -12.99 -24.38
CA LEU A 24 -27.68 -13.86 -24.16
C LEU A 24 -26.55 -13.47 -25.12
N SER A 25 -25.33 -13.34 -24.62
CA SER A 25 -24.13 -13.44 -25.44
C SER A 25 -23.52 -14.82 -25.27
N ALA A 26 -23.70 -15.64 -26.30
CA ALA A 26 -22.89 -16.82 -26.58
C ALA A 26 -21.43 -16.42 -26.83
N CYS A 27 -20.55 -17.42 -26.71
CA CYS A 27 -19.13 -17.41 -27.05
C CYS A 27 -18.81 -16.56 -28.29
N GLY A 28 -18.05 -15.49 -28.07
CA GLY A 28 -17.23 -14.86 -29.10
C GLY A 28 -15.87 -15.54 -29.11
N ASN A 29 -15.58 -16.24 -30.20
CA ASN A 29 -14.27 -16.80 -30.50
C ASN A 29 -13.30 -15.62 -30.75
N SER A 30 -12.50 -15.24 -29.75
CA SER A 30 -11.37 -14.36 -29.94
C SER A 30 -10.16 -15.19 -30.34
N THR A 31 -9.86 -15.10 -31.63
CA THR A 31 -8.61 -15.42 -32.29
C THR A 31 -7.38 -15.15 -31.43
N SER A 32 -6.49 -16.15 -31.35
CA SER A 32 -5.03 -16.04 -31.11
C SER A 32 -4.56 -14.67 -30.62
N GLY A 33 -4.50 -14.50 -29.30
CA GLY A 33 -3.82 -13.36 -28.69
C GLY A 33 -2.35 -13.37 -29.11
N ASP A 34 -1.92 -12.31 -29.75
CA ASP A 34 -0.51 -12.00 -29.97
C ASP A 34 0.16 -11.82 -28.58
N PRO A 35 1.33 -12.42 -28.27
CA PRO A 35 1.96 -12.33 -26.95
C PRO A 35 2.53 -10.94 -26.60
N SER A 36 2.27 -9.92 -27.42
CA SER A 36 2.78 -8.57 -27.23
C SER A 36 1.85 -7.78 -26.32
N ASP A 37 2.35 -7.51 -25.11
CA ASP A 37 1.86 -6.57 -24.10
C ASP A 37 0.70 -7.06 -23.22
N LEU A 38 1.03 -8.00 -22.32
CA LEU A 38 0.39 -8.06 -21.00
C LEU A 38 0.91 -6.86 -20.19
N SER A 39 0.16 -5.76 -20.15
CA SER A 39 0.42 -4.62 -19.26
C SER A 39 -0.45 -4.73 -18.01
N TYR A 40 0.16 -4.98 -16.86
CA TYR A 40 -0.49 -4.87 -15.55
C TYR A 40 -0.59 -3.38 -15.16
N THR A 41 -1.74 -2.94 -14.66
CA THR A 41 -1.95 -1.59 -14.11
C THR A 41 -2.34 -1.71 -12.64
N ASP A 42 -1.51 -1.18 -11.76
CA ASP A 42 -1.78 -1.01 -10.33
C ASP A 42 -2.94 -0.02 -10.11
N PRO A 43 -3.97 -0.37 -9.29
CA PRO A 43 -5.03 0.56 -8.89
C PRO A 43 -4.53 1.85 -8.20
N ASP A 44 -3.31 1.84 -7.63
CA ASP A 44 -2.74 2.97 -6.88
C ASP A 44 -1.76 3.85 -7.71
N GLY A 45 -1.66 3.62 -9.02
CA GLY A 45 -1.02 4.56 -9.95
C GLY A 45 0.50 4.69 -9.83
N ASN A 46 1.17 3.74 -9.18
CA ASN A 46 2.62 3.65 -9.25
C ASN A 46 3.00 2.70 -10.40
N ASP A 47 3.53 3.28 -11.47
CA ASP A 47 3.81 2.59 -12.74
C ASP A 47 4.96 1.57 -12.59
N SER A 48 4.61 0.30 -12.33
CA SER A 48 5.50 -0.85 -12.50
C SER A 48 4.90 -1.85 -13.50
N THR A 49 4.76 -1.45 -14.77
CA THR A 49 4.41 -2.41 -15.83
C THR A 49 5.48 -3.51 -15.93
N ILE A 50 5.11 -4.75 -15.64
CA ILE A 50 5.97 -5.91 -15.93
C ILE A 50 5.98 -6.13 -17.45
N VAL A 51 7.14 -5.89 -18.05
CA VAL A 51 7.30 -5.97 -19.50
C VAL A 51 7.57 -7.42 -19.91
N ILE A 52 6.67 -8.00 -20.72
CA ILE A 52 6.81 -9.33 -21.29
C ILE A 52 7.11 -9.23 -22.78
N LYS A 53 8.24 -9.81 -23.23
CA LYS A 53 8.63 -9.81 -24.65
C LYS A 53 8.98 -11.20 -25.15
N SER A 54 8.32 -11.64 -26.22
CA SER A 54 8.72 -12.83 -26.95
C SER A 54 9.98 -12.58 -27.79
N GLY A 55 10.85 -13.58 -27.90
CA GLY A 55 12.06 -13.52 -28.71
C GLY A 55 12.48 -14.89 -29.24
N SER A 56 13.69 -14.95 -29.80
CA SER A 56 14.31 -16.22 -30.17
C SER A 56 15.81 -16.19 -30.01
N PHE A 57 16.39 -17.35 -29.73
CA PHE A 57 17.82 -17.57 -29.61
C PHE A 57 18.24 -18.71 -30.54
N THR A 58 19.41 -18.60 -31.17
CA THR A 58 20.00 -19.70 -31.95
C THR A 58 21.30 -20.11 -31.30
N ASP A 59 21.37 -21.34 -30.84
CA ASP A 59 22.56 -21.91 -30.24
C ASP A 59 23.60 -22.14 -31.35
N LYS A 60 24.73 -21.43 -31.26
CA LYS A 60 25.80 -21.51 -32.27
C LYS A 60 26.51 -22.86 -32.27
N ARG A 61 26.36 -23.65 -31.21
CA ARG A 61 27.06 -24.94 -31.05
C ARG A 61 26.46 -26.03 -31.93
N ASP A 62 25.15 -26.00 -32.17
CA ASP A 62 24.42 -27.01 -32.94
C ASP A 62 23.42 -26.43 -33.98
N GLY A 63 23.24 -25.11 -34.01
CA GLY A 63 22.29 -24.43 -34.90
C GLY A 63 20.83 -24.52 -34.46
N GLN A 64 20.53 -25.10 -33.28
CA GLN A 64 19.16 -25.22 -32.78
C GLN A 64 18.62 -23.83 -32.43
N LYS A 65 17.43 -23.51 -32.95
CA LYS A 65 16.69 -22.30 -32.62
C LYS A 65 15.69 -22.59 -31.51
N TYR A 66 15.64 -21.72 -30.51
CA TYR A 66 14.75 -21.77 -29.35
C TYR A 66 13.91 -20.48 -29.29
N SER A 67 12.65 -20.60 -28.92
CA SER A 67 11.85 -19.45 -28.49
C SER A 67 12.30 -18.97 -27.11
N THR A 68 12.21 -17.66 -26.87
CA THR A 68 12.57 -17.04 -25.58
C THR A 68 11.47 -16.11 -25.10
N VAL A 69 11.39 -15.89 -23.80
CA VAL A 69 10.51 -14.89 -23.18
C VAL A 69 11.31 -14.04 -22.20
N THR A 70 11.21 -12.73 -22.34
CA THR A 70 11.73 -11.77 -21.36
C THR A 70 10.63 -11.44 -20.39
N VAL A 71 10.87 -11.60 -19.09
CA VAL A 71 9.98 -11.19 -17.99
C VAL A 71 10.80 -10.33 -17.05
N GLY A 72 10.40 -9.06 -16.92
CA GLY A 72 11.22 -8.07 -16.22
C GLY A 72 12.63 -8.02 -16.80
N ASP A 73 13.61 -8.35 -15.96
CA ASP A 73 15.03 -8.24 -16.27
C ASP A 73 15.61 -9.50 -16.92
N TYR A 74 14.84 -10.59 -16.95
CA TYR A 74 15.37 -11.91 -17.24
C TYR A 74 14.83 -12.44 -18.56
N THR A 75 15.71 -12.93 -19.43
CA THR A 75 15.30 -13.59 -20.68
C THR A 75 15.47 -15.10 -20.55
N TRP A 76 14.36 -15.81 -20.52
CA TRP A 76 14.26 -17.25 -20.31
C TRP A 76 14.13 -17.98 -21.64
N MET A 77 14.66 -19.21 -21.71
CA MET A 77 14.26 -20.15 -22.75
C MET A 77 12.81 -20.59 -22.52
N ALA A 78 11.96 -20.41 -23.54
CA ALA A 78 10.58 -20.89 -23.54
C ALA A 78 10.46 -22.38 -23.93
N GLU A 79 11.58 -23.02 -24.23
CA GLU A 79 11.67 -24.44 -24.56
C GLU A 79 12.78 -25.10 -23.75
N ASN A 80 12.65 -26.39 -23.46
CA ASN A 80 13.70 -27.16 -22.80
C ASN A 80 14.93 -27.25 -23.71
N LEU A 81 16.12 -27.12 -23.12
CA LEU A 81 17.37 -27.23 -23.87
C LEU A 81 17.49 -28.61 -24.54
N ASN A 82 17.91 -28.62 -25.80
CA ASN A 82 18.02 -29.82 -26.62
C ASN A 82 19.44 -30.02 -27.16
N TYR A 83 20.45 -29.52 -26.44
CA TYR A 83 21.86 -29.64 -26.81
C TYR A 83 22.44 -30.98 -26.35
N LYS A 84 22.85 -31.83 -27.28
CA LYS A 84 23.35 -33.18 -26.97
C LYS A 84 24.78 -33.15 -26.43
N LEU A 85 24.95 -33.43 -25.13
CA LEU A 85 26.24 -33.71 -24.50
C LEU A 85 26.57 -35.20 -24.52
N GLU A 86 27.86 -35.53 -24.40
CA GLU A 86 28.30 -36.91 -24.18
C GLU A 86 27.60 -37.51 -22.96
N GLY A 87 27.06 -38.72 -23.12
CA GLY A 87 26.31 -39.44 -22.10
C GLY A 87 24.88 -38.94 -21.83
N SER A 88 24.50 -37.75 -22.31
CA SER A 88 23.11 -37.27 -22.21
C SER A 88 22.21 -37.93 -23.24
N LYS A 89 20.91 -38.03 -22.92
CA LYS A 89 19.92 -38.67 -23.77
C LYS A 89 18.73 -37.75 -24.04
N ASN A 90 18.22 -37.81 -25.26
CA ASN A 90 16.97 -37.17 -25.58
C ASN A 90 15.80 -37.97 -24.97
N SER A 91 14.71 -37.31 -24.61
CA SER A 91 13.47 -37.97 -24.17
C SER A 91 13.06 -39.17 -25.04
N ARG A 92 13.17 -39.07 -26.38
CA ARG A 92 12.87 -40.18 -27.29
C ARG A 92 13.77 -41.40 -27.10
N ASP A 93 15.01 -41.21 -26.68
CA ASP A 93 15.94 -42.32 -26.39
C ASP A 93 15.49 -43.12 -25.16
N TYR A 94 14.59 -42.57 -24.33
CA TYR A 94 13.90 -43.24 -23.23
C TYR A 94 12.55 -43.85 -23.62
N GLY A 95 12.15 -43.78 -24.88
CA GLY A 95 10.93 -44.42 -25.41
C GLY A 95 9.69 -43.54 -25.37
N THR A 96 9.82 -42.22 -25.14
CA THR A 96 8.68 -41.30 -25.23
C THR A 96 8.21 -41.13 -26.67
N SER A 97 6.90 -40.94 -26.85
CA SER A 97 6.31 -40.71 -28.18
C SER A 97 6.64 -39.32 -28.74
N LYS A 98 6.92 -38.35 -27.85
CA LYS A 98 7.21 -36.94 -28.16
C LYS A 98 8.66 -36.59 -27.83
N ASN A 99 9.20 -35.58 -28.50
CA ASN A 99 10.49 -34.99 -28.14
C ASN A 99 10.27 -33.78 -27.25
N TYR A 100 10.76 -33.88 -26.03
CA TYR A 100 10.71 -32.86 -25.00
C TYR A 100 12.07 -32.21 -24.71
N GLY A 101 13.10 -32.54 -25.50
CA GLY A 101 14.47 -32.09 -25.28
C GLY A 101 15.36 -33.18 -24.69
N VAL A 102 16.56 -32.77 -24.26
CA VAL A 102 17.57 -33.62 -23.64
C VAL A 102 17.43 -33.55 -22.13
N LEU A 103 17.59 -34.71 -21.47
CA LEU A 103 17.66 -34.81 -20.02
C LEU A 103 19.13 -34.83 -19.61
N TYR A 104 19.44 -34.10 -18.55
CA TYR A 104 20.79 -33.88 -18.06
C TYR A 104 20.90 -34.34 -16.61
N SER A 105 22.02 -34.94 -16.24
CA SER A 105 22.45 -35.01 -14.85
C SER A 105 22.79 -33.61 -14.32
N LEU A 106 22.76 -33.38 -13.01
CA LEU A 106 23.14 -32.10 -12.42
C LEU A 106 24.53 -31.62 -12.86
N LYS A 107 25.50 -32.55 -12.93
CA LYS A 107 26.88 -32.24 -13.38
C LYS A 107 26.92 -31.72 -14.82
N GLN A 108 26.05 -32.23 -15.69
CA GLN A 108 25.91 -31.74 -17.07
C GLN A 108 25.16 -30.41 -17.09
N ALA A 109 24.08 -30.29 -16.32
CA ALA A 109 23.24 -29.09 -16.24
C ALA A 109 24.05 -27.83 -15.89
N LYS A 110 24.99 -27.92 -14.93
CA LYS A 110 25.89 -26.83 -14.53
C LYS A 110 26.81 -26.29 -15.64
N LYS A 111 26.88 -26.94 -16.79
CA LYS A 111 27.82 -26.61 -17.88
C LYS A 111 27.19 -26.55 -19.26
N VAL A 112 25.91 -26.89 -19.37
CA VAL A 112 25.29 -27.12 -20.68
C VAL A 112 24.75 -25.83 -21.31
N CYS A 113 24.46 -24.81 -20.52
CA CYS A 113 23.95 -23.56 -21.06
C CYS A 113 25.00 -22.88 -21.97
N PRO A 114 24.58 -22.28 -23.11
CA PRO A 114 25.48 -21.64 -24.06
C PRO A 114 26.08 -20.35 -23.50
N GLU A 115 27.12 -19.82 -24.15
CA GLU A 115 27.75 -18.56 -23.74
C GLU A 115 26.72 -17.41 -23.64
N GLY A 116 26.79 -16.64 -22.53
CA GLY A 116 25.82 -15.60 -22.19
C GLY A 116 24.48 -16.11 -21.66
N TRP A 117 24.40 -17.42 -21.39
CA TRP A 117 23.29 -18.05 -20.69
C TRP A 117 23.81 -18.94 -19.56
N HIS A 118 23.08 -19.04 -18.47
CA HIS A 118 23.40 -19.88 -17.33
C HIS A 118 22.24 -20.79 -16.92
N LEU A 119 22.55 -21.75 -16.06
CA LEU A 119 21.55 -22.52 -15.34
C LEU A 119 20.95 -21.61 -14.27
N PRO A 120 19.63 -21.37 -14.26
CA PRO A 120 19.03 -20.43 -13.32
C PRO A 120 19.16 -20.94 -11.88
N THR A 121 19.43 -20.04 -10.96
CA THR A 121 19.41 -20.29 -9.52
C THR A 121 17.97 -20.42 -9.00
N TYR A 122 17.82 -20.95 -7.78
CA TYR A 122 16.51 -20.96 -7.11
C TYR A 122 15.93 -19.55 -6.91
N ALA A 123 16.79 -18.57 -6.62
CA ALA A 123 16.38 -17.18 -6.41
C ALA A 123 15.79 -16.56 -7.69
N GLU A 124 16.41 -16.80 -8.85
CA GLU A 124 15.92 -16.27 -10.14
C GLU A 124 14.58 -16.89 -10.55
N TRP A 125 14.37 -18.18 -10.28
CA TRP A 125 13.06 -18.81 -10.45
C TRP A 125 12.01 -18.20 -9.51
N LYS A 126 12.37 -17.99 -8.24
CA LYS A 126 11.47 -17.38 -7.26
C LYS A 126 11.07 -15.97 -7.67
N GLU A 127 12.01 -15.18 -8.19
CA GLU A 127 11.73 -13.84 -8.70
C GLU A 127 10.76 -13.88 -9.89
N LEU A 128 10.95 -14.81 -10.84
CA LEU A 128 9.98 -15.02 -11.91
C LEU A 128 8.57 -15.31 -11.37
N PHE A 129 8.44 -16.18 -10.37
CA PHE A 129 7.13 -16.52 -9.80
C PHE A 129 6.49 -15.34 -9.09
N SER A 130 7.25 -14.62 -8.25
CA SER A 130 6.75 -13.43 -7.55
C SER A 130 6.29 -12.34 -8.51
N LEU A 131 7.05 -12.08 -9.59
CA LEU A 131 6.62 -11.13 -10.62
C LEU A 131 5.29 -11.54 -11.27
N LEU A 132 5.07 -12.83 -11.52
CA LEU A 132 3.82 -13.30 -12.14
C LEU A 132 2.63 -13.27 -11.19
N GLU A 133 2.84 -13.61 -9.91
CA GLU A 133 1.82 -13.54 -8.85
C GLU A 133 1.39 -12.10 -8.55
N GLU A 134 2.31 -11.14 -8.68
CA GLU A 134 1.97 -9.71 -8.59
C GLU A 134 1.22 -9.21 -9.84
N ALA A 135 1.54 -9.76 -11.02
CA ALA A 135 0.97 -9.33 -12.29
C ALA A 135 -0.41 -9.92 -12.61
N HIS A 136 -0.79 -11.05 -12.00
CA HIS A 136 -1.93 -11.84 -12.41
C HIS A 136 -2.61 -12.56 -11.24
N GLU A 137 -3.93 -12.72 -11.28
CA GLU A 137 -4.71 -13.36 -10.21
C GLU A 137 -4.52 -14.90 -10.14
N ASP A 138 -4.21 -15.53 -11.27
CA ASP A 138 -3.90 -16.95 -11.36
C ASP A 138 -2.48 -17.26 -10.86
N SER A 139 -2.27 -18.47 -10.33
CA SER A 139 -0.96 -18.90 -9.83
C SER A 139 0.12 -18.88 -10.92
N ALA A 140 1.36 -18.60 -10.52
CA ALA A 140 2.50 -18.59 -11.45
C ALA A 140 2.64 -19.92 -12.21
N GLY A 141 2.36 -21.05 -11.54
CA GLY A 141 2.34 -22.34 -12.22
C GLY A 141 1.32 -22.44 -13.35
N TRP A 142 0.12 -21.91 -13.16
CA TRP A 142 -0.91 -21.93 -14.19
C TRP A 142 -0.55 -21.01 -15.35
N VAL A 143 -0.02 -19.83 -15.07
CA VAL A 143 0.44 -18.85 -16.06
C VAL A 143 1.53 -19.44 -16.98
N LEU A 144 2.40 -20.31 -16.46
CA LEU A 144 3.54 -20.88 -17.17
C LEU A 144 3.25 -22.20 -17.90
N LYS A 145 2.32 -23.02 -17.39
CA LYS A 145 1.96 -24.34 -17.95
C LYS A 145 1.32 -24.22 -19.33
N THR A 146 1.59 -25.20 -20.20
CA THR A 146 0.94 -25.29 -21.52
C THR A 146 -0.56 -25.50 -21.40
N THR A 147 -1.30 -24.99 -22.39
CA THR A 147 -2.76 -25.09 -22.51
C THR A 147 -3.28 -26.49 -22.85
N SER A 148 -2.39 -27.44 -23.09
CA SER A 148 -2.71 -28.84 -23.36
C SER A 148 -1.56 -29.77 -22.97
N GLY A 149 -1.88 -31.06 -22.82
CA GLY A 149 -0.93 -32.14 -22.59
C GLY A 149 -0.82 -32.60 -21.14
N TRP A 150 -1.30 -31.80 -20.18
CA TRP A 150 -1.39 -32.19 -18.77
C TRP A 150 -2.62 -33.07 -18.57
N GLU A 151 -2.43 -34.17 -17.85
CA GLU A 151 -3.52 -35.07 -17.47
C GLU A 151 -4.51 -34.38 -16.53
N SER A 152 -5.70 -34.97 -16.42
CA SER A 152 -6.70 -34.52 -15.44
C SER A 152 -6.49 -35.22 -14.10
N ASP A 153 -6.76 -34.50 -13.01
CA ASP A 153 -6.80 -35.08 -11.66
C ASP A 153 -7.88 -36.17 -11.52
N GLU A 154 -7.92 -36.82 -10.35
CA GLU A 154 -8.89 -37.89 -10.04
C GLU A 154 -10.37 -37.41 -10.10
N ASN A 155 -10.60 -36.09 -10.01
CA ASN A 155 -11.92 -35.46 -10.10
C ASN A 155 -12.28 -35.01 -11.53
N GLY A 156 -11.37 -35.20 -12.50
CA GLY A 156 -11.55 -34.76 -13.89
C GLY A 156 -11.19 -33.30 -14.14
N THR A 157 -10.61 -32.61 -13.16
CA THR A 157 -10.08 -31.24 -13.33
C THR A 157 -8.86 -31.30 -14.22
N SER A 158 -8.82 -30.48 -15.27
CA SER A 158 -7.68 -30.42 -16.19
C SER A 158 -6.46 -29.79 -15.53
N GLY A 159 -5.30 -30.45 -15.58
CA GLY A 159 -4.02 -29.89 -15.13
C GLY A 159 -3.37 -28.89 -16.09
N ASN A 160 -4.04 -28.54 -17.18
CA ASN A 160 -3.53 -27.58 -18.17
C ASN A 160 -3.52 -26.14 -17.63
N GLY A 161 -2.48 -25.39 -18.00
CA GLY A 161 -2.34 -23.97 -17.66
C GLY A 161 -2.85 -23.02 -18.74
N GLY A 162 -2.61 -21.73 -18.53
CA GLY A 162 -2.94 -20.65 -19.47
C GLY A 162 -1.86 -20.36 -20.50
N ASN A 163 -0.60 -20.67 -20.20
CA ASN A 163 0.57 -20.31 -21.01
C ASN A 163 0.59 -18.83 -21.41
N LEU A 164 0.16 -17.93 -20.53
CA LEU A 164 -0.18 -16.55 -20.90
C LEU A 164 1.02 -15.77 -21.46
N ILE A 165 2.23 -16.11 -20.99
CA ILE A 165 3.47 -15.43 -21.41
C ILE A 165 4.27 -16.23 -22.46
N GLY A 166 3.75 -17.38 -22.91
CA GLY A 166 4.43 -18.24 -23.87
C GLY A 166 5.58 -19.09 -23.31
N PHE A 167 5.80 -19.13 -21.99
CA PHE A 167 6.88 -19.90 -21.36
C PHE A 167 6.80 -21.41 -21.61
N SER A 168 5.60 -21.94 -21.82
CA SER A 168 5.32 -23.28 -22.33
C SER A 168 5.91 -24.44 -21.50
N VAL A 169 5.59 -24.50 -20.20
CA VAL A 169 5.94 -25.65 -19.35
C VAL A 169 5.08 -26.88 -19.70
N LYS A 170 5.73 -27.91 -20.23
CA LYS A 170 5.08 -29.17 -20.68
C LYS A 170 5.22 -30.25 -19.60
N PRO A 171 4.27 -31.20 -19.50
CA PRO A 171 4.35 -32.34 -18.57
C PRO A 171 5.22 -33.45 -19.16
N THR A 172 6.51 -33.22 -19.15
CA THR A 172 7.47 -34.06 -19.87
C THR A 172 7.75 -35.37 -19.16
N GLY A 173 7.48 -35.49 -17.87
CA GLY A 173 8.01 -36.55 -17.01
C GLY A 173 9.48 -36.30 -16.64
N PHE A 174 10.14 -37.33 -16.12
CA PHE A 174 11.56 -37.29 -15.78
C PHE A 174 12.17 -38.70 -15.80
N TYR A 175 13.51 -38.78 -15.76
CA TYR A 175 14.21 -40.06 -15.62
C TYR A 175 14.87 -40.18 -14.25
N ASN A 176 14.60 -41.28 -13.55
CA ASN A 176 15.29 -41.66 -12.32
C ASN A 176 15.46 -43.19 -12.27
N GLY A 177 16.36 -43.69 -13.11
CA GLY A 177 16.56 -45.13 -13.36
C GLY A 177 15.54 -45.75 -14.33
N TYR A 178 14.37 -45.15 -14.46
CA TYR A 178 13.40 -45.36 -15.54
C TYR A 178 12.67 -44.05 -15.83
N TYR A 179 12.08 -43.93 -17.02
CA TYR A 179 11.29 -42.76 -17.41
C TYR A 179 9.87 -42.87 -16.86
N ALA A 180 9.38 -41.82 -16.21
CA ALA A 180 8.11 -41.84 -15.50
C ALA A 180 7.34 -40.52 -15.62
N LEU A 181 6.04 -40.61 -15.35
CA LEU A 181 5.11 -39.48 -15.18
C LEU A 181 5.00 -38.53 -16.39
N GLU A 182 5.19 -39.05 -17.62
CA GLU A 182 4.82 -38.30 -18.84
C GLU A 182 3.32 -37.94 -18.77
N GLY A 183 2.97 -36.69 -19.02
CA GLY A 183 1.58 -36.20 -18.90
C GLY A 183 1.22 -35.67 -17.51
N GLN A 184 1.94 -36.06 -16.46
CA GLN A 184 1.61 -35.70 -15.08
C GLN A 184 2.58 -34.71 -14.42
N TYR A 185 3.83 -34.67 -14.88
CA TYR A 185 4.93 -34.07 -14.11
C TYR A 185 5.96 -33.39 -15.01
N THR A 186 6.66 -32.36 -14.53
CA THR A 186 7.98 -31.97 -15.06
C THR A 186 8.87 -31.39 -13.98
N ALA A 187 10.19 -31.49 -14.16
CA ALA A 187 11.15 -30.82 -13.31
C ALA A 187 12.31 -30.17 -14.09
N PHE A 188 12.83 -29.09 -13.54
CA PHE A 188 13.97 -28.33 -14.04
C PHE A 188 15.08 -28.27 -13.00
N TRP A 189 16.31 -28.49 -13.44
CA TRP A 189 17.46 -28.22 -12.59
C TRP A 189 17.56 -26.73 -12.27
N VAL A 190 18.01 -26.43 -11.04
CA VAL A 190 18.49 -25.10 -10.65
C VAL A 190 19.99 -25.16 -10.37
N ASP A 191 20.69 -24.03 -10.45
CA ASP A 191 22.09 -23.95 -10.05
C ASP A 191 22.20 -23.96 -8.52
N GLY A 192 22.46 -25.15 -7.99
CA GLY A 192 22.66 -25.43 -6.58
C GLY A 192 23.61 -26.62 -6.40
N ASP A 193 24.15 -26.79 -5.21
CA ASP A 193 24.98 -27.93 -4.88
C ASP A 193 24.15 -29.12 -4.39
N MET A 194 24.72 -30.32 -4.53
CA MET A 194 24.17 -31.49 -3.84
C MET A 194 24.49 -31.38 -2.36
N ASP A 195 23.53 -31.76 -1.53
CA ASP A 195 23.78 -31.96 -0.11
C ASP A 195 24.63 -33.22 0.15
N TRP A 196 24.93 -33.45 1.43
CA TRP A 196 25.74 -34.59 1.88
C TRP A 196 25.05 -35.95 1.67
N ASP A 197 23.72 -35.96 1.50
CA ASP A 197 22.91 -37.14 1.22
C ASP A 197 22.73 -37.39 -0.29
N GLY A 198 23.20 -36.47 -1.15
CA GLY A 198 23.13 -36.57 -2.60
C GLY A 198 21.85 -36.01 -3.22
N TYR A 199 21.08 -35.21 -2.48
CA TYR A 199 19.93 -34.50 -3.00
C TYR A 199 20.32 -33.13 -3.55
N ALA A 200 19.60 -32.67 -4.57
CA ALA A 200 19.72 -31.32 -5.11
C ALA A 200 18.34 -30.71 -5.36
N THR A 201 18.24 -29.39 -5.19
CA THR A 201 17.00 -28.64 -5.46
C THR A 201 16.63 -28.69 -6.94
N ALA A 202 15.34 -28.73 -7.22
CA ALA A 202 14.78 -28.55 -8.55
C ALA A 202 13.50 -27.73 -8.48
N ILE A 203 13.03 -27.20 -9.61
CA ILE A 203 11.68 -26.66 -9.76
C ILE A 203 10.79 -27.73 -10.37
N ARG A 204 9.62 -27.96 -9.80
CA ARG A 204 8.65 -29.01 -10.19
C ARG A 204 7.29 -28.40 -10.48
N PHE A 205 6.59 -28.99 -11.44
CA PHE A 205 5.18 -28.71 -11.73
C PHE A 205 4.42 -30.01 -11.88
N ASP A 206 3.19 -30.05 -11.36
CA ASP A 206 2.32 -31.24 -11.34
C ASP A 206 0.98 -30.99 -12.04
N TYR A 207 0.29 -32.06 -12.41
CA TYR A 207 -1.02 -32.00 -13.07
C TYR A 207 -2.19 -31.72 -12.11
N ASP A 208 -2.05 -32.09 -10.84
CA ASP A 208 -3.07 -31.93 -9.80
C ASP A 208 -2.86 -30.69 -8.93
N ASP A 209 -1.80 -29.93 -9.18
CA ASP A 209 -1.55 -28.63 -8.57
C ASP A 209 -1.52 -27.56 -9.67
N ALA A 210 -2.17 -26.42 -9.46
CA ALA A 210 -2.06 -25.30 -10.37
C ALA A 210 -0.67 -24.63 -10.28
N ASP A 211 0.03 -24.78 -9.16
CA ASP A 211 1.25 -24.04 -8.84
C ASP A 211 2.54 -24.84 -9.12
N TRP A 212 3.66 -24.34 -8.59
CA TRP A 212 5.00 -24.94 -8.62
C TRP A 212 5.45 -25.43 -7.23
N HIS A 213 6.45 -26.31 -7.22
CA HIS A 213 7.09 -26.81 -6.01
C HIS A 213 8.62 -26.82 -6.14
N SER A 214 9.33 -26.80 -5.01
CA SER A 214 10.79 -26.96 -4.96
C SER A 214 11.21 -28.21 -4.18
N PRO A 215 11.08 -29.42 -4.76
CA PRO A 215 11.54 -30.62 -4.10
C PRO A 215 13.07 -30.73 -4.12
N GLU A 216 13.59 -31.49 -3.15
CA GLU A 216 14.93 -32.05 -3.18
C GLU A 216 14.87 -33.40 -3.91
N LEU A 217 15.64 -33.53 -5.00
CA LEU A 217 15.71 -34.73 -5.83
C LEU A 217 17.03 -35.46 -5.63
N TYR A 218 16.98 -36.79 -5.51
CA TYR A 218 18.19 -37.60 -5.40
C TYR A 218 19.01 -37.57 -6.71
N ALA A 219 20.03 -36.70 -6.74
CA ALA A 219 20.68 -36.23 -7.96
C ALA A 219 21.57 -37.28 -8.65
N TYR A 220 22.00 -38.33 -7.93
CA TYR A 220 22.87 -39.37 -8.49
C TYR A 220 22.23 -40.19 -9.63
N ARG A 221 20.90 -40.26 -9.69
CA ARG A 221 20.16 -41.03 -10.72
C ARG A 221 19.18 -40.19 -11.53
N ALA A 222 18.91 -38.97 -11.09
CA ALA A 222 17.99 -38.07 -11.76
C ALA A 222 18.64 -37.48 -13.02
N GLU A 223 17.97 -37.63 -14.15
CA GLU A 223 18.19 -36.83 -15.34
C GLU A 223 16.90 -36.05 -15.60
N ILE A 224 16.98 -34.73 -15.59
CA ILE A 224 15.85 -33.82 -15.79
C ILE A 224 16.22 -32.69 -16.74
N TYR A 225 15.26 -31.81 -17.05
CA TYR A 225 15.43 -30.78 -18.08
C TYR A 225 16.15 -29.54 -17.56
N VAL A 226 16.71 -28.77 -18.49
CA VAL A 226 17.32 -27.47 -18.23
C VAL A 226 16.60 -26.42 -19.08
N ARG A 227 16.27 -25.28 -18.46
CA ARG A 227 15.91 -24.05 -19.16
C ARG A 227 16.95 -23.02 -18.80
N CYS A 228 17.74 -22.61 -19.77
CA CYS A 228 18.75 -21.60 -19.52
C CYS A 228 18.12 -20.22 -19.41
N LEU A 229 18.75 -19.37 -18.61
CA LEU A 229 18.43 -17.97 -18.45
C LEU A 229 19.56 -17.13 -19.05
N ASN A 230 19.25 -15.98 -19.65
CA ASN A 230 20.22 -15.13 -20.31
C ASN A 230 20.56 -13.90 -19.46
N ASP A 231 21.86 -13.64 -19.30
CA ASP A 231 22.36 -12.53 -18.50
C ASP A 231 22.34 -11.17 -19.19
N LYS A 232 22.07 -11.06 -20.50
CA LYS A 232 22.29 -9.82 -21.30
C LYS A 232 21.61 -8.57 -20.76
N ASN A 233 20.47 -8.72 -20.13
CA ASN A 233 19.73 -7.60 -19.53
C ASN A 233 20.22 -7.24 -18.12
N THR A 234 21.09 -8.06 -17.52
CA THR A 234 21.81 -7.76 -16.27
C THR A 234 22.97 -6.80 -16.52
N LEU A 235 23.45 -6.16 -15.45
CA LEU A 235 24.62 -5.28 -15.48
C LEU A 235 25.84 -5.95 -16.16
N VAL A 236 26.15 -7.19 -15.78
CA VAL A 236 27.28 -7.95 -16.32
C VAL A 236 27.02 -8.39 -17.77
N GLY A 237 25.79 -8.73 -18.13
CA GLY A 237 25.50 -9.09 -19.51
C GLY A 237 25.47 -7.91 -20.47
N THR A 238 25.11 -6.71 -20.00
CA THR A 238 25.16 -5.47 -20.80
C THR A 238 26.57 -4.92 -20.91
N LEU A 239 27.29 -4.79 -19.79
CA LEU A 239 28.62 -4.19 -19.75
C LEU A 239 29.75 -5.21 -19.99
N GLY A 240 29.44 -6.51 -20.03
CA GLY A 240 30.39 -7.62 -20.00
C GLY A 240 31.05 -7.80 -18.63
N THR A 241 31.79 -8.89 -18.42
CA THR A 241 32.54 -9.11 -17.17
C THR A 241 33.58 -8.00 -16.94
N CYS A 242 33.60 -7.47 -15.72
CA CYS A 242 34.69 -6.59 -15.25
C CYS A 242 35.96 -7.42 -15.05
N ASN A 243 37.05 -7.02 -15.69
CA ASN A 243 38.33 -7.72 -15.70
C ASN A 243 39.46 -6.71 -15.92
N ASP A 244 40.72 -7.14 -15.86
CA ASP A 244 41.90 -6.27 -16.00
C ASP A 244 41.89 -5.38 -17.26
N SER A 245 41.24 -5.79 -18.35
CA SER A 245 41.14 -4.98 -19.58
C SER A 245 40.11 -3.84 -19.50
N LYS A 246 39.23 -3.91 -18.50
CA LYS A 246 38.15 -2.95 -18.23
C LYS A 246 38.32 -2.22 -16.91
N GLU A 247 39.40 -2.45 -16.16
CA GLU A 247 39.67 -1.73 -14.93
C GLU A 247 39.64 -0.21 -15.19
N ASP A 248 39.03 0.54 -14.27
CA ASP A 248 38.75 1.98 -14.34
C ASP A 248 37.84 2.42 -15.51
N SER A 249 37.30 1.49 -16.30
CA SER A 249 36.32 1.83 -17.34
C SER A 249 34.95 2.11 -16.73
N ILE A 250 34.25 3.08 -17.31
CA ILE A 250 32.88 3.41 -16.95
C ILE A 250 31.94 2.90 -18.04
N GLY A 251 30.91 2.16 -17.63
CA GLY A 251 29.82 1.68 -18.47
C GLY A 251 28.48 2.24 -18.02
N VAL A 252 27.53 2.34 -18.95
CA VAL A 252 26.17 2.84 -18.67
C VAL A 252 25.17 1.69 -18.74
N TRP A 253 24.43 1.46 -17.66
CA TRP A 253 23.35 0.49 -17.58
C TRP A 253 22.13 1.13 -16.91
N ARG A 254 20.97 1.10 -17.59
CA ARG A 254 19.72 1.74 -17.11
C ARG A 254 19.84 3.21 -16.71
N ASN A 255 20.53 4.00 -17.54
CA ASN A 255 20.81 5.41 -17.28
C ASN A 255 21.61 5.70 -16.00
N GLU A 256 22.27 4.67 -15.46
CA GLU A 256 23.18 4.76 -14.32
C GLU A 256 24.58 4.36 -14.78
N HIS A 257 25.60 5.01 -14.22
CA HIS A 257 27.00 4.77 -14.55
C HIS A 257 27.60 3.81 -13.53
N TYR A 258 28.44 2.89 -14.04
CA TYR A 258 29.16 1.92 -13.23
C TYR A 258 30.64 1.93 -13.61
N THR A 259 31.51 1.95 -12.61
CA THR A 259 32.97 1.88 -12.75
C THR A 259 33.41 0.44 -12.45
N CYS A 260 34.24 -0.14 -13.32
CA CYS A 260 34.85 -1.44 -13.10
C CYS A 260 36.07 -1.26 -12.17
N THR A 261 35.97 -1.79 -10.95
CA THR A 261 37.00 -1.71 -9.92
C THR A 261 37.13 -3.06 -9.21
N ASP A 262 38.34 -3.54 -8.99
CA ASP A 262 38.59 -4.81 -8.28
C ASP A 262 37.83 -5.99 -8.88
N SER A 263 37.79 -6.09 -10.22
CA SER A 263 37.06 -7.15 -10.95
C SER A 263 35.54 -7.17 -10.73
N SER A 264 34.94 -6.05 -10.26
CA SER A 264 33.50 -5.90 -10.10
C SER A 264 33.00 -4.55 -10.63
N TRP A 265 31.79 -4.53 -11.20
CA TRP A 265 31.11 -3.27 -11.54
C TRP A 265 30.51 -2.66 -10.29
N GLN A 266 31.01 -1.50 -9.89
CA GLN A 266 30.48 -0.68 -8.79
C GLN A 266 29.75 0.52 -9.35
N LYS A 267 28.72 1.03 -8.65
CA LYS A 267 28.04 2.27 -9.08
C LYS A 267 29.04 3.42 -9.05
N SER A 268 29.18 4.15 -10.16
CA SER A 268 30.11 5.28 -10.26
C SER A 268 29.75 6.39 -9.29
N THR A 269 30.75 7.11 -8.81
CA THR A 269 30.50 8.35 -8.06
C THR A 269 29.90 9.41 -8.98
N ILE A 270 29.21 10.40 -8.43
CA ILE A 270 28.63 11.47 -9.26
C ILE A 270 29.69 12.25 -10.03
N GLU A 271 30.89 12.42 -9.46
CA GLU A 271 32.01 13.09 -10.13
C GLU A 271 32.52 12.28 -11.32
N GLU A 272 32.66 10.96 -11.17
CA GLU A 272 33.01 10.04 -12.26
C GLU A 272 31.98 10.10 -13.40
N SER A 273 30.69 10.02 -13.08
CA SER A 273 29.61 10.09 -14.08
C SER A 273 29.62 11.41 -14.85
N LEU A 274 29.81 12.54 -14.16
CA LEU A 274 29.86 13.86 -14.78
C LEU A 274 31.10 14.04 -15.66
N ASN A 275 32.25 13.55 -15.21
CA ASN A 275 33.49 13.61 -15.98
C ASN A 275 33.43 12.67 -17.20
N PHE A 276 32.75 11.54 -17.09
CA PHE A 276 32.50 10.64 -18.23
C PHE A 276 31.62 11.30 -19.30
N GLU A 277 30.51 11.92 -18.91
CA GLU A 277 29.54 12.51 -19.86
C GLU A 277 29.98 13.86 -20.43
N PHE A 278 30.56 14.72 -19.59
CA PHE A 278 30.84 16.12 -19.95
C PHE A 278 32.33 16.43 -20.04
N GLY A 279 33.20 15.53 -19.60
CA GLY A 279 34.62 15.80 -19.40
C GLY A 279 34.89 16.51 -18.07
N GLU A 280 36.17 16.50 -17.68
CA GLU A 280 36.64 17.21 -16.48
C GLU A 280 36.33 18.71 -16.53
N CYS A 281 35.83 19.25 -15.43
CA CYS A 281 35.57 20.68 -15.28
C CYS A 281 36.88 21.49 -15.40
N LYS A 282 37.04 22.20 -16.53
CA LYS A 282 38.24 22.98 -16.87
C LYS A 282 37.90 24.43 -17.16
N ALA A 283 38.92 25.29 -17.23
CA ALA A 283 38.76 26.74 -17.38
C ALA A 283 37.88 27.19 -18.56
N LEU A 284 37.87 26.44 -19.67
CA LEU A 284 37.01 26.73 -20.84
C LEU A 284 35.52 26.40 -20.60
N MET A 285 35.21 25.67 -19.53
CA MET A 285 33.88 25.17 -19.18
C MET A 285 33.30 25.82 -17.93
N PHE A 286 34.06 26.68 -17.26
CA PHE A 286 33.60 27.39 -16.07
C PHE A 286 32.29 28.13 -16.32
N ASP A 287 31.40 28.06 -15.33
CA ASP A 287 30.03 28.57 -15.34
C ASP A 287 29.10 27.94 -16.41
N SER A 288 29.58 26.94 -17.15
CA SER A 288 28.73 26.21 -18.08
C SER A 288 27.86 25.20 -17.34
N VAL A 289 26.58 25.16 -17.70
CA VAL A 289 25.58 24.24 -17.13
C VAL A 289 25.43 23.03 -18.05
N ARG A 290 25.34 21.84 -17.47
CA ARG A 290 25.04 20.56 -18.14
C ARG A 290 23.98 19.82 -17.35
N ILE A 291 23.27 18.89 -18.00
CA ILE A 291 22.17 18.15 -17.38
C ILE A 291 22.49 16.67 -17.48
N LEU A 292 22.54 16.00 -16.32
CA LEU A 292 22.67 14.55 -16.21
C LEU A 292 21.49 14.04 -15.37
N SER A 293 20.72 13.10 -15.92
CA SER A 293 19.55 12.50 -15.25
C SER A 293 18.64 13.56 -14.59
N ASP A 294 18.23 14.55 -15.38
CA ASP A 294 17.36 15.69 -15.00
C ASP A 294 17.89 16.62 -13.89
N THR A 295 19.13 16.43 -13.46
CA THR A 295 19.83 17.33 -12.55
C THR A 295 20.78 18.24 -13.31
N ALA A 296 20.66 19.54 -13.07
CA ALA A 296 21.57 20.53 -13.63
C ALA A 296 22.84 20.65 -12.79
N TYR A 297 24.00 20.51 -13.43
CA TYR A 297 25.32 20.69 -12.86
C TYR A 297 26.02 21.87 -13.51
N ILE A 298 26.77 22.63 -12.72
CA ILE A 298 27.60 23.73 -13.18
C ILE A 298 29.06 23.43 -12.88
N CYS A 299 29.92 23.72 -13.85
CA CYS A 299 31.37 23.62 -13.67
C CYS A 299 31.84 24.86 -12.89
N ASP A 300 32.20 24.67 -11.63
CA ASP A 300 32.51 25.75 -10.70
C ASP A 300 33.96 26.25 -10.91
N SER A 301 34.10 27.54 -11.20
CA SER A 301 35.40 28.19 -11.40
C SER A 301 36.27 28.23 -10.14
N LEU A 302 35.67 28.14 -8.94
CA LEU A 302 36.39 28.21 -7.67
C LEU A 302 37.00 26.87 -7.28
N THR A 303 36.27 25.77 -7.48
CA THR A 303 36.72 24.42 -7.10
C THR A 303 37.29 23.65 -8.28
N SER A 304 37.08 24.10 -9.52
CA SER A 304 37.38 23.34 -10.74
C SER A 304 36.71 21.96 -10.77
N GLN A 305 35.54 21.84 -10.14
CA GLN A 305 34.75 20.61 -10.09
C GLN A 305 33.31 20.89 -10.52
N TRP A 306 32.64 19.85 -11.01
CA TRP A 306 31.20 19.91 -11.22
C TRP A 306 30.48 19.91 -9.88
N ARG A 307 29.49 20.80 -9.73
CA ARG A 307 28.57 20.80 -8.59
C ARG A 307 27.14 20.94 -9.07
N VAL A 308 26.18 20.59 -8.23
CA VAL A 308 24.77 20.87 -8.51
C VAL A 308 24.60 22.39 -8.69
N ALA A 309 24.00 22.78 -9.82
CA ALA A 309 23.71 24.17 -10.14
C ALA A 309 22.55 24.64 -9.26
N LYS A 310 22.58 25.83 -8.68
CA LYS A 310 21.43 26.38 -7.95
C LYS A 310 20.28 26.67 -8.94
N LEU A 311 19.04 26.70 -8.47
CA LEU A 311 17.84 26.95 -9.30
C LEU A 311 18.01 28.10 -10.32
N GLY A 312 18.50 29.27 -9.88
CA GLY A 312 18.71 30.42 -10.76
C GLY A 312 19.90 30.28 -11.73
N GLU A 313 20.89 29.47 -11.40
CA GLU A 313 22.03 29.12 -12.27
C GLU A 313 21.56 28.11 -13.34
N ALA A 314 20.78 27.10 -12.93
CA ALA A 314 20.25 26.04 -13.80
C ALA A 314 19.23 26.56 -14.82
N LEU A 315 18.24 27.34 -14.36
CA LEU A 315 17.10 27.78 -15.19
C LEU A 315 17.35 29.12 -15.89
N GLY A 316 18.40 29.82 -15.46
CA GLY A 316 18.65 31.24 -15.75
C GLY A 316 17.67 32.15 -14.98
N LYS A 317 17.90 33.46 -15.04
CA LYS A 317 17.00 34.45 -14.40
C LYS A 317 15.59 34.36 -15.01
N CYS A 318 14.58 34.27 -14.15
CA CYS A 318 13.18 34.53 -14.50
C CYS A 318 13.02 36.02 -14.82
N SER A 319 12.19 36.33 -15.81
CA SER A 319 11.99 37.68 -16.33
C SER A 319 10.64 37.77 -17.01
N GLU A 320 10.18 38.98 -17.31
CA GLU A 320 8.91 39.21 -18.02
C GLU A 320 8.77 38.37 -19.30
N LYS A 321 9.84 38.23 -20.09
CA LYS A 321 9.84 37.43 -21.33
C LYS A 321 9.64 35.92 -21.11
N LYS A 322 9.86 35.46 -19.88
CA LYS A 322 9.77 34.06 -19.46
C LYS A 322 8.54 33.80 -18.60
N LEU A 323 7.64 34.77 -18.42
CA LEU A 323 6.43 34.58 -17.62
C LEU A 323 5.67 33.34 -18.11
N ARG A 324 5.30 32.48 -17.16
CA ARG A 324 4.61 31.20 -17.40
C ARG A 324 5.42 30.19 -18.23
N GLU A 325 6.71 30.44 -18.49
CA GLU A 325 7.62 29.39 -18.99
C GLU A 325 7.79 28.34 -17.90
N MET A 326 7.67 27.06 -18.25
CA MET A 326 7.88 25.94 -17.35
C MET A 326 9.24 25.30 -17.59
N LYS A 327 9.94 24.94 -16.51
CA LYS A 327 11.21 24.22 -16.54
C LYS A 327 11.34 23.25 -15.38
N THR A 328 12.12 22.19 -15.55
CA THR A 328 12.37 21.19 -14.52
C THR A 328 13.75 21.37 -13.90
N TYR A 329 13.85 21.18 -12.58
CA TYR A 329 15.09 21.23 -11.82
C TYR A 329 15.02 20.24 -10.65
N LEU A 330 15.92 19.26 -10.61
CA LEU A 330 15.95 18.19 -9.59
C LEU A 330 14.65 17.37 -9.54
N GLY A 331 14.07 17.05 -10.70
CA GLY A 331 12.79 16.33 -10.79
C GLY A 331 11.54 17.19 -10.53
N GLU A 332 11.70 18.38 -9.96
CA GLU A 332 10.60 19.29 -9.69
C GLU A 332 10.36 20.28 -10.84
N THR A 333 9.10 20.54 -11.16
CA THR A 333 8.73 21.52 -12.19
C THR A 333 8.55 22.89 -11.55
N TYR A 334 9.05 23.93 -12.22
CA TYR A 334 8.93 25.33 -11.83
C TYR A 334 8.33 26.15 -12.98
N SER A 335 7.49 27.13 -12.64
CA SER A 335 6.98 28.16 -13.56
C SER A 335 7.52 29.54 -13.15
N CYS A 336 7.75 30.41 -14.12
CA CYS A 336 8.23 31.77 -13.86
C CYS A 336 7.05 32.72 -13.63
N HIS A 337 6.94 33.25 -12.42
CA HIS A 337 5.86 34.14 -11.99
C HIS A 337 6.35 35.56 -11.69
N ALA A 338 5.43 36.52 -11.79
CA ALA A 338 5.60 37.88 -11.30
C ALA A 338 4.89 38.05 -9.96
N ILE A 339 5.61 38.55 -8.96
CA ILE A 339 5.09 38.73 -7.61
C ILE A 339 4.99 40.21 -7.29
N GLY A 340 3.80 40.62 -6.84
CA GLY A 340 3.47 42.00 -6.54
C GLY A 340 2.91 42.76 -7.75
N THR A 341 2.06 43.75 -7.47
CA THR A 341 1.26 44.45 -8.49
C THR A 341 1.84 45.79 -8.94
N ILE A 342 2.75 46.39 -8.16
CA ILE A 342 3.32 47.72 -8.45
C ILE A 342 4.74 47.62 -9.02
N THR A 343 5.58 46.78 -8.42
CA THR A 343 6.95 46.49 -8.88
C THR A 343 7.13 44.97 -8.89
N PRO A 344 6.76 44.29 -10.00
CA PRO A 344 6.75 42.84 -10.05
C PRO A 344 8.17 42.28 -9.93
N ILE A 345 8.37 41.37 -8.98
CA ILE A 345 9.60 40.59 -8.84
C ILE A 345 9.39 39.28 -9.59
N TYR A 346 10.28 38.98 -10.52
CA TYR A 346 10.22 37.76 -11.33
C TYR A 346 11.02 36.64 -10.66
N ARG A 347 10.37 35.53 -10.34
CA ARG A 347 11.04 34.35 -9.79
C ARG A 347 10.39 33.04 -10.25
N TRP A 348 11.17 31.97 -10.17
CA TRP A 348 10.69 30.61 -10.38
C TRP A 348 9.97 30.14 -9.10
N GLU A 349 8.72 29.70 -9.23
CA GLU A 349 7.91 29.09 -8.17
C GLU A 349 7.29 27.78 -8.67
N GLU A 350 6.68 27.01 -7.76
CA GLU A 350 5.90 25.83 -8.13
C GLU A 350 4.73 26.23 -9.07
N PRO A 351 4.42 25.43 -10.11
CA PRO A 351 3.31 25.69 -11.01
C PRO A 351 1.97 25.80 -10.25
N ASP A 352 1.21 26.84 -10.56
CA ASP A 352 -0.14 27.03 -10.03
C ASP A 352 -1.20 26.40 -10.96
N ALA A 353 -2.47 26.46 -10.55
CA ALA A 353 -3.58 25.94 -11.36
C ALA A 353 -3.67 26.59 -12.76
N ASN A 354 -3.21 27.82 -12.93
CA ASN A 354 -3.19 28.50 -14.23
C ASN A 354 -2.05 28.05 -15.13
N ASP A 355 -1.01 27.43 -14.58
CA ASP A 355 0.08 26.80 -15.34
C ASP A 355 -0.31 25.39 -15.81
N MET A 356 -1.01 24.62 -14.96
CA MET A 356 -1.22 23.18 -15.15
C MET A 356 -2.58 22.81 -15.78
N LEU A 357 -3.62 23.61 -15.56
CA LEU A 357 -4.95 23.34 -16.12
C LEU A 357 -5.08 23.84 -17.57
N PRO A 358 -6.02 23.29 -18.36
CA PRO A 358 -6.35 23.85 -19.67
C PRO A 358 -6.66 25.35 -19.57
N LYS A 359 -6.21 26.15 -20.54
CA LYS A 359 -6.42 27.61 -20.53
C LYS A 359 -7.89 27.96 -20.26
N CYS A 360 -8.12 28.79 -19.25
CA CYS A 360 -9.45 29.33 -18.95
C CYS A 360 -9.85 30.28 -20.09
N THR A 361 -10.81 29.85 -20.92
CA THR A 361 -11.36 30.63 -22.05
C THR A 361 -12.77 31.12 -21.73
N VAL A 362 -13.30 32.05 -22.54
CA VAL A 362 -14.68 32.54 -22.40
C VAL A 362 -15.70 31.40 -22.47
N GLU A 363 -15.45 30.38 -23.28
CA GLU A 363 -16.31 29.19 -23.43
C GLU A 363 -16.32 28.32 -22.17
N ARG A 364 -15.23 28.36 -21.40
CA ARG A 364 -15.04 27.64 -20.14
C ARG A 364 -15.46 28.45 -18.92
N ARG A 365 -16.02 29.65 -19.10
CA ARG A 365 -16.47 30.48 -17.98
C ARG A 365 -17.46 29.68 -17.12
N THR A 366 -17.27 29.69 -15.80
CA THR A 366 -18.01 28.88 -14.81
C THR A 366 -17.72 27.37 -14.81
N GLU A 367 -16.81 26.89 -15.64
CA GLU A 367 -16.29 25.52 -15.55
C GLU A 367 -15.55 25.35 -14.22
N LEU A 368 -15.74 24.18 -13.60
CA LEU A 368 -15.04 23.78 -12.38
C LEU A 368 -14.00 22.70 -12.72
N GLN A 369 -12.77 22.90 -12.25
CA GLN A 369 -11.65 21.98 -12.41
C GLN A 369 -10.98 21.72 -11.07
N THR A 370 -10.36 20.55 -10.91
CA THR A 370 -9.69 20.16 -9.66
C THR A 370 -8.18 20.14 -9.89
N PHE A 371 -7.42 20.79 -9.00
CA PHE A 371 -5.95 20.78 -9.00
C PHE A 371 -5.44 20.79 -7.56
N ASN A 372 -4.53 19.86 -7.22
CA ASN A 372 -4.01 19.65 -5.86
C ASN A 372 -5.12 19.65 -4.79
N GLU A 373 -6.14 18.82 -4.99
CA GLU A 373 -7.32 18.65 -4.11
C GLU A 373 -8.23 19.88 -3.95
N ASN A 374 -7.88 21.01 -4.56
CA ASN A 374 -8.66 22.23 -4.54
C ASN A 374 -9.48 22.36 -5.82
N ILE A 375 -10.68 22.94 -5.69
CA ILE A 375 -11.56 23.19 -6.83
C ILE A 375 -11.37 24.63 -7.27
N TYR A 376 -11.15 24.82 -8.57
CA TYR A 376 -11.02 26.11 -9.22
C TYR A 376 -12.20 26.36 -10.14
N ILE A 377 -12.60 27.62 -10.28
CA ILE A 377 -13.58 28.10 -11.22
C ILE A 377 -12.91 29.00 -12.26
N CYS A 378 -13.25 28.83 -13.53
CA CYS A 378 -12.77 29.70 -14.59
C CYS A 378 -13.56 31.02 -14.59
N VAL A 379 -12.91 32.11 -14.18
CA VAL A 379 -13.45 33.47 -14.10
C VAL A 379 -12.47 34.43 -14.77
N ASP A 380 -12.98 35.28 -15.67
CA ASP A 380 -12.20 36.32 -16.34
C ASP A 380 -10.88 35.85 -16.99
N SER A 381 -10.87 34.63 -17.54
CA SER A 381 -9.72 33.98 -18.21
C SER A 381 -8.61 33.52 -17.26
N VAL A 382 -8.92 33.38 -15.96
CA VAL A 382 -8.05 32.87 -14.90
C VAL A 382 -8.80 31.79 -14.10
N TRP A 383 -8.09 30.76 -13.66
CA TRP A 383 -8.55 29.80 -12.66
C TRP A 383 -8.37 30.39 -11.26
N GLU A 384 -9.49 30.57 -10.55
CA GLU A 384 -9.53 31.07 -9.18
C GLU A 384 -10.16 30.03 -8.26
N TYR A 385 -9.88 30.05 -6.95
CA TYR A 385 -10.50 29.11 -6.00
C TYR A 385 -12.03 29.22 -6.03
N ALA A 386 -12.71 28.10 -6.27
CA ALA A 386 -14.16 28.03 -6.22
C ALA A 386 -14.62 28.05 -4.75
N ASN A 387 -15.62 28.89 -4.45
CA ASN A 387 -16.25 28.89 -3.14
C ASN A 387 -17.32 27.80 -3.02
N GLU A 388 -17.71 27.47 -1.79
CA GLU A 388 -18.67 26.39 -1.49
C GLU A 388 -20.02 26.54 -2.23
N LYS A 389 -20.49 27.78 -2.44
CA LYS A 389 -21.73 28.06 -3.17
C LYS A 389 -21.60 27.74 -4.66
N GLN A 390 -20.45 28.03 -5.25
CA GLN A 390 -20.13 27.74 -6.64
C GLN A 390 -19.96 26.23 -6.86
N ILE A 391 -19.32 25.54 -5.91
CA ILE A 391 -19.08 24.09 -5.96
C ILE A 391 -20.41 23.33 -5.99
N ALA A 392 -21.31 23.56 -5.03
CA ALA A 392 -22.52 22.73 -4.87
C ALA A 392 -23.68 23.03 -5.85
N ARG A 393 -23.50 23.95 -6.82
CA ARG A 393 -24.55 24.44 -7.73
C ARG A 393 -25.83 24.92 -6.99
N GLY A 394 -25.70 25.46 -5.75
CA GLY A 394 -26.82 25.94 -4.93
C GLY A 394 -26.48 26.17 -3.45
N GLU A 395 -27.35 26.87 -2.71
CA GLU A 395 -27.17 27.12 -1.26
C GLU A 395 -27.65 25.94 -0.39
N CYS A 396 -26.90 25.60 0.67
CA CYS A 396 -27.37 24.69 1.73
C CYS A 396 -28.35 25.44 2.63
N SER A 397 -29.55 24.89 2.78
CA SER A 397 -30.71 25.48 3.43
C SER A 397 -31.49 24.40 4.16
N GLU A 398 -32.51 24.78 4.94
CA GLU A 398 -33.39 23.81 5.59
C GLU A 398 -34.09 22.85 4.62
N LYS A 399 -34.22 23.23 3.35
CA LYS A 399 -34.93 22.43 2.33
C LYS A 399 -34.13 21.24 1.82
N ASN A 400 -32.81 21.29 1.93
CA ASN A 400 -31.87 20.33 1.37
C ASN A 400 -30.89 19.76 2.40
N VAL A 401 -31.22 19.84 3.69
CA VAL A 401 -30.47 19.11 4.73
C VAL A 401 -30.50 17.61 4.42
N ASP A 402 -29.35 16.95 4.56
CA ASP A 402 -29.05 15.56 4.18
C ASP A 402 -29.00 15.28 2.66
N GLU A 403 -29.20 16.29 1.80
CA GLU A 403 -28.99 16.13 0.36
C GLU A 403 -27.49 15.99 0.03
N ILE A 404 -27.18 15.10 -0.91
CA ILE A 404 -25.82 14.85 -1.39
C ILE A 404 -25.68 15.44 -2.80
N SER A 405 -24.72 16.33 -2.97
CA SER A 405 -24.34 16.92 -4.26
C SER A 405 -23.00 16.35 -4.71
N ILE A 406 -22.90 15.89 -5.97
CA ILE A 406 -21.68 15.32 -6.55
C ILE A 406 -21.14 16.28 -7.60
N VAL A 407 -19.87 16.67 -7.44
CA VAL A 407 -19.18 17.63 -8.31
C VAL A 407 -17.80 17.06 -8.63
N ASN A 408 -17.55 16.72 -9.90
CA ASN A 408 -16.31 16.10 -10.37
C ASN A 408 -15.84 14.94 -9.46
N ASP A 409 -16.71 13.94 -9.28
CA ASP A 409 -16.52 12.75 -8.44
C ASP A 409 -16.32 12.99 -6.93
N THR A 410 -16.41 14.25 -6.48
CA THR A 410 -16.40 14.61 -5.06
C THR A 410 -17.81 14.79 -4.53
N SER A 411 -18.16 14.09 -3.45
CA SER A 411 -19.48 14.17 -2.81
C SER A 411 -19.48 15.19 -1.66
N TYR A 412 -20.54 16.00 -1.58
CA TYR A 412 -20.80 16.96 -0.51
C TYR A 412 -22.17 16.73 0.10
N ILE A 413 -22.30 16.85 1.42
CA ILE A 413 -23.57 16.76 2.14
C ILE A 413 -23.93 18.11 2.78
N CYS A 414 -25.20 18.50 2.69
CA CYS A 414 -25.74 19.67 3.38
C CYS A 414 -26.11 19.30 4.81
N LEU A 415 -25.42 19.90 5.79
CA LEU A 415 -25.57 19.59 7.20
C LEU A 415 -26.69 20.42 7.87
N SER A 416 -27.16 19.97 9.03
CA SER A 416 -28.25 20.63 9.78
C SER A 416 -27.90 22.05 10.26
N ASN A 417 -26.62 22.40 10.34
CA ASN A 417 -26.14 23.76 10.62
C ASN A 417 -26.13 24.68 9.36
N ARG A 418 -26.68 24.21 8.22
CA ARG A 418 -26.77 24.90 6.93
C ARG A 418 -25.42 25.14 6.22
N SER A 419 -24.42 24.32 6.50
CA SER A 419 -23.16 24.29 5.76
C SER A 419 -23.04 23.05 4.88
N TRP A 420 -22.46 23.20 3.69
CA TRP A 420 -21.99 22.06 2.92
C TRP A 420 -20.71 21.52 3.53
N ARG A 421 -20.58 20.20 3.60
CA ARG A 421 -19.35 19.53 4.03
C ARG A 421 -18.98 18.45 3.02
N ARG A 422 -17.69 18.35 2.68
CA ARG A 422 -17.18 17.23 1.88
C ARG A 422 -17.42 15.91 2.63
N VAL A 423 -18.01 14.93 1.95
CA VAL A 423 -18.13 13.56 2.45
C VAL A 423 -16.72 13.02 2.60
N ASN A 424 -16.35 12.63 3.82
CA ASN A 424 -14.99 12.19 4.12
C ASN A 424 -14.92 10.66 4.20
N HIS A 425 -13.71 10.12 4.39
CA HIS A 425 -13.46 8.70 4.48
C HIS A 425 -14.34 7.99 5.55
N TYR A 426 -14.62 8.64 6.69
CA TYR A 426 -15.46 8.09 7.74
C TYR A 426 -16.94 7.94 7.32
N ASP A 427 -17.46 8.88 6.54
CA ASP A 427 -18.82 8.79 6.00
C ASP A 427 -18.97 7.61 5.02
N SER A 428 -17.92 7.30 4.24
CA SER A 428 -17.89 6.16 3.32
C SER A 428 -17.86 4.82 4.05
N LEU A 429 -17.08 4.71 5.13
CA LEU A 429 -16.97 3.46 5.91
C LEU A 429 -18.19 3.17 6.77
N TYR A 430 -18.77 4.20 7.40
CA TYR A 430 -19.77 4.03 8.47
C TYR A 430 -21.18 4.49 8.08
N GLY A 431 -21.32 4.90 6.82
CA GLY A 431 -22.49 5.53 6.24
C GLY A 431 -22.64 6.97 6.70
N ILE A 432 -23.05 7.83 5.78
CA ILE A 432 -23.01 9.29 5.92
C ILE A 432 -23.68 9.79 7.22
N CYS A 433 -22.98 10.66 7.95
CA CYS A 433 -23.49 11.36 9.14
C CYS A 433 -24.58 12.35 8.73
N THR A 434 -25.82 11.86 8.72
CA THR A 434 -27.05 12.61 8.45
C THR A 434 -27.70 13.08 9.74
N SER A 435 -28.65 14.00 9.64
CA SER A 435 -29.45 14.50 10.76
C SER A 435 -30.09 13.37 11.60
N ARG A 436 -30.41 12.23 10.97
CA ARG A 436 -31.01 11.03 11.61
C ARG A 436 -30.03 10.18 12.42
N LYS A 437 -28.72 10.40 12.24
CA LYS A 437 -27.64 9.71 12.96
C LYS A 437 -27.02 10.56 14.07
N ILE A 438 -27.41 11.83 14.19
CA ILE A 438 -26.93 12.71 15.27
C ILE A 438 -27.20 12.06 16.64
N GLN A 439 -26.20 12.10 17.53
CA GLN A 439 -26.21 11.51 18.88
C GLN A 439 -26.33 9.97 18.93
N LYS A 440 -26.18 9.26 17.80
CA LYS A 440 -26.06 7.81 17.80
C LYS A 440 -24.60 7.39 17.90
N LEU A 441 -24.30 6.57 18.90
CA LEU A 441 -23.01 5.92 19.05
C LEU A 441 -22.84 4.85 17.95
N THR A 442 -21.71 4.84 17.28
CA THR A 442 -21.35 3.80 16.30
C THR A 442 -20.11 3.08 16.81
N LEU A 443 -20.27 1.81 17.19
CA LEU A 443 -19.15 0.91 17.54
C LEU A 443 -18.48 0.45 16.25
N ILE A 444 -17.17 0.65 16.15
CA ILE A 444 -16.38 0.19 15.01
C ILE A 444 -15.26 -0.69 15.54
N ILE A 445 -15.19 -1.92 15.01
CA ILE A 445 -14.11 -2.87 15.28
C ILE A 445 -13.13 -2.68 14.13
N ASP A 446 -11.96 -2.12 14.42
CA ASP A 446 -10.88 -2.02 13.44
C ASP A 446 -10.29 -3.41 13.22
N THR A 447 -10.53 -4.00 12.05
CA THR A 447 -9.93 -5.29 11.65
C THR A 447 -8.62 -5.12 10.88
N SER A 448 -8.12 -3.89 10.73
CA SER A 448 -6.94 -3.56 9.91
C SER A 448 -5.67 -3.26 10.71
N ALA A 449 -5.68 -3.42 12.04
CA ALA A 449 -4.49 -3.28 12.86
C ALA A 449 -3.46 -4.40 12.56
N THR A 450 -2.60 -4.18 11.57
CA THR A 450 -1.45 -5.03 11.21
C THR A 450 -0.21 -4.78 12.07
N ALA A 451 -0.30 -4.00 13.15
CA ALA A 451 0.80 -3.82 14.08
C ALA A 451 0.82 -4.93 15.14
N ILE A 452 1.58 -5.97 14.85
CA ILE A 452 2.08 -6.94 15.83
C ILE A 452 3.01 -6.18 16.79
N GLU A 453 2.47 -5.60 17.87
CA GLU A 453 3.21 -5.44 19.14
C GLU A 453 2.34 -5.12 20.38
N ASP A 454 1.07 -4.70 20.24
CA ASP A 454 0.21 -4.37 21.41
C ASP A 454 -0.92 -5.38 21.67
N LEU A 455 -0.55 -6.63 21.99
CA LEU A 455 -1.48 -7.76 22.16
C LEU A 455 -2.33 -7.75 23.46
N TYR A 456 -2.64 -6.57 24.05
CA TYR A 456 -3.47 -6.47 25.28
C TYR A 456 -4.47 -5.30 25.33
N HIS A 457 -4.76 -4.59 24.23
CA HIS A 457 -5.87 -3.62 24.17
C HIS A 457 -6.75 -3.87 22.93
N TYR A 458 -7.89 -4.55 23.12
CA TYR A 458 -9.00 -4.40 22.19
C TYR A 458 -9.59 -3.00 22.38
N ASP A 459 -9.00 -1.97 21.77
CA ASP A 459 -9.60 -0.64 21.75
C ASP A 459 -10.70 -0.60 20.68
N SER A 460 -11.89 -1.07 21.07
CA SER A 460 -13.12 -0.70 20.39
C SER A 460 -13.21 0.83 20.34
N THR A 461 -13.01 1.44 19.16
CA THR A 461 -13.06 2.88 18.99
C THR A 461 -14.49 3.30 18.66
N TYR A 462 -15.10 4.11 19.54
CA TYR A 462 -16.47 4.58 19.36
C TYR A 462 -16.47 5.97 18.71
N TYR A 463 -17.30 6.12 17.68
CA TYR A 463 -17.51 7.41 17.02
C TYR A 463 -18.94 7.90 17.28
N MET A 464 -19.11 9.21 17.32
CA MET A 464 -20.41 9.85 17.40
C MET A 464 -20.59 10.85 16.25
N CYS A 465 -21.74 10.79 15.61
CA CYS A 465 -22.18 11.77 14.64
C CYS A 465 -22.83 12.97 15.37
N ASP A 466 -22.36 14.17 15.10
CA ASP A 466 -22.95 15.42 15.57
C ASP A 466 -23.27 16.37 14.41
N THR A 467 -23.52 17.65 14.69
CA THR A 467 -23.92 18.63 13.68
C THR A 467 -22.83 18.98 12.67
N THR A 468 -21.57 18.60 12.93
CA THR A 468 -20.43 18.87 12.04
C THR A 468 -19.88 17.61 11.38
N GLY A 469 -20.20 16.42 11.88
CA GLY A 469 -19.82 15.14 11.26
C GLY A 469 -19.52 14.05 12.30
N TYR A 470 -18.79 13.03 11.89
CA TYR A 470 -18.26 12.02 12.81
C TYR A 470 -17.06 12.57 13.60
N ARG A 471 -17.07 12.32 14.92
CA ARG A 471 -15.94 12.55 15.83
C ARG A 471 -15.77 11.39 16.80
N LEU A 472 -14.64 11.33 17.49
CA LEU A 472 -14.44 10.39 18.60
C LEU A 472 -15.49 10.63 19.70
N ALA A 473 -16.10 9.54 20.18
CA ALA A 473 -17.01 9.58 21.30
C ALA A 473 -16.22 9.71 22.62
N THR A 474 -16.74 10.51 23.53
CA THR A 474 -16.15 10.68 24.87
C THR A 474 -16.46 9.47 25.75
N THR A 475 -15.67 9.25 26.81
CA THR A 475 -15.91 8.17 27.79
C THR A 475 -17.32 8.22 28.40
N VAL A 476 -17.88 9.42 28.59
CA VAL A 476 -19.25 9.61 29.07
C VAL A 476 -20.23 9.09 28.01
N GLU A 477 -20.15 9.58 26.77
CA GLU A 477 -21.03 9.17 25.67
C GLU A 477 -20.98 7.67 25.43
N ILE A 478 -19.79 7.07 25.50
CA ILE A 478 -19.58 5.62 25.37
C ILE A 478 -20.34 4.85 26.46
N ASN A 479 -20.25 5.29 27.71
CA ASN A 479 -20.84 4.59 28.84
C ASN A 479 -22.32 4.93 29.10
N THR A 480 -22.88 5.92 28.39
CA THR A 480 -24.29 6.33 28.46
C THR A 480 -25.05 6.13 27.15
N ASP A 481 -24.48 5.37 26.19
CA ASP A 481 -25.02 5.15 24.83
C ASP A 481 -25.35 6.46 24.08
N GLY A 482 -24.57 7.52 24.31
CA GLY A 482 -24.78 8.85 23.75
C GLY A 482 -25.99 9.60 24.33
N LYS A 483 -26.70 9.01 25.31
CA LYS A 483 -27.90 9.62 25.88
C LYS A 483 -27.51 10.63 26.97
N PRO A 484 -27.90 11.92 26.83
CA PRO A 484 -27.75 12.89 27.91
C PRO A 484 -28.75 12.58 29.03
N CYS A 485 -28.46 13.00 30.25
CA CYS A 485 -29.47 12.96 31.31
C CYS A 485 -30.54 14.05 31.09
N THR A 486 -31.75 13.73 31.51
CA THR A 486 -32.93 14.60 31.44
C THR A 486 -32.98 15.54 32.64
N ALA A 487 -33.78 16.61 32.53
CA ALA A 487 -33.99 17.56 33.63
C ALA A 487 -34.57 16.89 34.89
N SER A 488 -35.35 15.81 34.74
CA SER A 488 -35.88 15.02 35.84
C SER A 488 -34.86 14.11 36.53
N GLU A 489 -33.72 13.84 35.87
CA GLU A 489 -32.65 12.99 36.39
C GLU A 489 -31.55 13.78 37.09
N VAL A 490 -31.64 15.12 37.11
CA VAL A 490 -30.67 15.97 37.83
C VAL A 490 -30.60 15.57 39.29
N GLY A 491 -29.39 15.29 39.77
CA GLY A 491 -29.13 14.81 41.13
C GLY A 491 -29.08 13.29 41.28
N THR A 492 -29.36 12.53 40.21
CA THR A 492 -29.30 11.06 40.22
C THR A 492 -27.93 10.52 39.80
N MET A 493 -27.72 9.24 40.08
CA MET A 493 -26.52 8.48 39.76
C MET A 493 -26.86 7.35 38.79
N THR A 494 -25.98 7.08 37.84
CA THR A 494 -26.01 5.87 37.01
C THR A 494 -24.64 5.22 36.92
N ASN A 495 -24.63 3.92 36.66
CA ASN A 495 -23.42 3.18 36.31
C ASN A 495 -23.25 3.18 34.79
N GLY A 496 -22.01 3.05 34.32
CA GLY A 496 -21.69 2.91 32.91
C GLY A 496 -22.21 1.58 32.34
N ASN A 497 -22.81 1.64 31.16
CA ASN A 497 -23.41 0.48 30.50
C ASN A 497 -22.36 -0.55 30.05
N LEU A 498 -21.17 -0.09 29.63
CA LEU A 498 -20.08 -0.95 29.19
C LEU A 498 -19.19 -1.41 30.35
N ASN A 499 -18.84 -0.50 31.25
CA ASN A 499 -18.09 -0.83 32.45
C ASN A 499 -18.78 -0.22 33.68
N PRO A 500 -19.43 -1.06 34.51
CA PRO A 500 -20.14 -0.63 35.72
C PRO A 500 -19.27 0.06 36.77
N ALA A 501 -17.94 -0.02 36.67
CA ALA A 501 -17.03 0.71 37.56
C ALA A 501 -17.03 2.22 37.30
N PHE A 502 -17.36 2.66 36.08
CA PHE A 502 -17.59 4.07 35.82
C PHE A 502 -18.97 4.48 36.36
N ARG A 503 -18.98 5.52 37.19
CA ARG A 503 -20.20 6.06 37.79
C ARG A 503 -20.35 7.51 37.37
N PHE A 504 -21.55 7.89 36.99
CA PHE A 504 -21.87 9.23 36.47
C PHE A 504 -22.96 9.86 37.32
N TYR A 505 -22.80 11.15 37.61
CA TYR A 505 -23.78 11.98 38.31
C TYR A 505 -24.39 12.98 37.33
N CYS A 506 -25.71 13.11 37.33
CA CYS A 506 -26.38 14.07 36.45
C CYS A 506 -26.36 15.47 37.08
N THR A 507 -25.66 16.38 36.41
CA THR A 507 -25.49 17.79 36.77
C THR A 507 -26.41 18.68 35.93
N PRO A 508 -26.91 19.80 36.50
CA PRO A 508 -27.78 20.72 35.77
C PRO A 508 -27.06 21.42 34.60
N SER A 509 -25.77 21.73 34.72
CA SER A 509 -25.05 22.50 33.69
C SER A 509 -24.36 21.64 32.63
N TYR A 510 -23.94 20.43 32.99
CA TYR A 510 -23.06 19.60 32.13
C TYR A 510 -23.65 18.22 31.80
N GLY A 511 -24.85 17.90 32.27
CA GLY A 511 -25.44 16.58 32.10
C GLY A 511 -24.69 15.51 32.90
N TRP A 512 -24.49 14.32 32.32
CA TRP A 512 -23.71 13.25 32.94
C TRP A 512 -22.23 13.64 33.12
N VAL A 513 -21.74 13.62 34.35
CA VAL A 513 -20.34 13.88 34.70
C VAL A 513 -19.79 12.68 35.46
N SER A 514 -18.59 12.22 35.11
CA SER A 514 -17.94 11.12 35.84
C SER A 514 -17.64 11.55 37.27
N VAL A 515 -17.90 10.68 38.26
CA VAL A 515 -17.55 10.98 39.67
C VAL A 515 -16.05 11.05 39.93
N THR A 516 -15.24 10.56 39.00
CA THR A 516 -13.78 10.65 39.01
C THR A 516 -13.25 11.82 38.17
N ASP A 517 -14.12 12.63 37.55
CA ASP A 517 -13.73 13.80 36.76
C ASP A 517 -12.97 14.81 37.65
N ALA A 518 -11.86 15.34 37.13
CA ALA A 518 -11.00 16.31 37.81
C ALA A 518 -11.12 17.73 37.22
N SER A 519 -12.01 17.93 36.23
CA SER A 519 -12.27 19.21 35.60
C SER A 519 -13.23 20.08 36.41
N ARG A 520 -13.48 21.31 35.93
CA ARG A 520 -14.45 22.24 36.57
C ARG A 520 -15.86 21.67 36.69
N LYS A 521 -16.23 20.71 35.83
CA LYS A 521 -17.53 20.01 35.85
C LYS A 521 -17.76 19.26 37.17
N ALA A 522 -16.67 18.79 37.78
CA ALA A 522 -16.70 18.00 39.01
C ALA A 522 -17.17 18.80 40.25
N ASN A 523 -17.23 20.14 40.16
CA ASN A 523 -17.70 21.00 41.24
C ASN A 523 -19.21 20.85 41.50
N GLU A 524 -19.99 20.47 40.49
CA GLU A 524 -21.44 20.21 40.64
C GLU A 524 -21.74 18.78 41.14
N VAL A 525 -20.72 17.93 41.24
CA VAL A 525 -20.85 16.56 41.75
C VAL A 525 -20.65 16.55 43.26
N PRO A 526 -21.67 16.22 44.08
CA PRO A 526 -21.56 16.25 45.52
C PRO A 526 -20.57 15.21 46.03
N LYS A 527 -19.88 15.52 47.13
CA LYS A 527 -18.91 14.59 47.77
C LYS A 527 -19.51 13.20 48.05
N SER A 528 -20.76 13.15 48.48
CA SER A 528 -21.49 11.90 48.76
C SER A 528 -21.63 11.00 47.54
N ALA A 529 -21.75 11.55 46.32
CA ALA A 529 -21.84 10.76 45.09
C ALA A 529 -20.53 10.04 44.74
N ARG A 530 -19.39 10.50 45.28
CA ARG A 530 -18.07 9.89 45.06
C ARG A 530 -17.82 8.69 45.98
N LEU A 531 -18.50 8.63 47.12
CA LEU A 531 -18.37 7.56 48.11
C LEU A 531 -19.10 6.28 47.67
N ASN A 532 -18.81 5.15 48.33
CA ASN A 532 -19.46 3.88 48.04
C ASN A 532 -20.86 3.85 48.71
N PRO A 533 -21.97 3.77 47.96
CA PRO A 533 -23.31 3.81 48.55
C PRO A 533 -23.62 2.63 49.49
N ASP A 534 -22.91 1.51 49.33
CA ASP A 534 -23.13 0.29 50.12
C ASP A 534 -22.45 0.34 51.51
N ILE A 535 -21.71 1.41 51.80
CA ILE A 535 -20.99 1.59 53.06
C ILE A 535 -21.66 2.67 53.89
N GLN A 536 -21.92 2.35 55.16
CA GLN A 536 -22.32 3.36 56.13
C GLN A 536 -21.10 4.16 56.61
N TYR A 537 -21.05 5.43 56.24
CA TYR A 537 -19.99 6.35 56.68
C TYR A 537 -20.38 7.10 57.96
N GLY A 538 -19.40 7.27 58.83
CA GLY A 538 -19.42 8.28 59.88
C GLY A 538 -19.03 9.66 59.33
N LYS A 539 -19.07 10.66 60.20
CA LYS A 539 -18.57 12.01 59.91
C LYS A 539 -17.69 12.47 61.06
N MET A 540 -16.63 13.21 60.73
CA MET A 540 -15.77 13.91 61.67
C MET A 540 -15.75 15.37 61.27
N THR A 541 -16.02 16.26 62.23
CA THR A 541 -15.77 17.69 62.04
C THR A 541 -14.37 17.98 62.55
N ASP A 542 -13.50 18.48 61.68
CA ASP A 542 -12.18 18.96 62.07
C ASP A 542 -12.36 20.27 62.85
N SER A 543 -11.99 20.27 64.12
CA SER A 543 -12.16 21.43 65.00
C SER A 543 -11.26 22.61 64.64
N ARG A 544 -10.24 22.41 63.79
CA ARG A 544 -9.27 23.44 63.42
C ARG A 544 -9.81 24.39 62.36
N ASP A 545 -10.57 23.87 61.39
CA ASP A 545 -11.08 24.63 60.24
C ASP A 545 -12.59 24.45 60.00
N GLY A 546 -13.26 23.62 60.82
CA GLY A 546 -14.69 23.32 60.70
C GLY A 546 -15.05 22.41 59.52
N GLN A 547 -14.08 21.88 58.77
CA GLN A 547 -14.36 21.01 57.63
C GLN A 547 -14.90 19.65 58.11
N ILE A 548 -15.94 19.17 57.43
CA ILE A 548 -16.54 17.86 57.70
C ILE A 548 -15.97 16.84 56.73
N TYR A 549 -15.35 15.81 57.30
CA TYR A 549 -14.80 14.66 56.59
C TYR A 549 -15.67 13.42 56.83
N TYR A 550 -15.91 12.64 55.79
CA TYR A 550 -16.52 11.32 55.94
C TYR A 550 -15.51 10.32 56.52
N THR A 551 -15.97 9.40 57.36
CA THR A 551 -15.13 8.37 57.98
C THR A 551 -15.69 6.96 57.78
N VAL A 552 -14.83 5.97 57.69
CA VAL A 552 -15.19 4.55 57.52
C VAL A 552 -14.48 3.70 58.55
N LYS A 553 -15.21 2.76 59.17
CA LYS A 553 -14.62 1.81 60.12
C LYS A 553 -14.16 0.55 59.39
N ILE A 554 -12.87 0.26 59.46
CA ILE A 554 -12.25 -0.95 58.89
C ILE A 554 -11.58 -1.72 60.03
N GLY A 555 -12.16 -2.87 60.37
CA GLY A 555 -11.81 -3.59 61.59
C GLY A 555 -12.08 -2.74 62.83
N ASN A 556 -11.04 -2.53 63.65
CA ASN A 556 -11.14 -1.71 64.88
C ASN A 556 -10.72 -0.25 64.66
N GLN A 557 -10.32 0.13 63.45
CA GLN A 557 -9.79 1.46 63.15
C GLN A 557 -10.81 2.29 62.34
N THR A 558 -10.85 3.58 62.60
CA THR A 558 -11.66 4.55 61.84
C THR A 558 -10.74 5.36 60.94
N TRP A 559 -11.00 5.33 59.64
CA TRP A 559 -10.22 6.02 58.61
C TRP A 559 -11.02 7.19 58.04
N LEU A 560 -10.34 8.26 57.62
CA LEU A 560 -10.96 9.25 56.73
C LEU A 560 -11.25 8.57 55.38
N ALA A 561 -12.45 8.78 54.86
CA ALA A 561 -12.87 8.28 53.55
C ALA A 561 -12.48 9.23 52.40
N GLU A 562 -11.88 10.38 52.73
CA GLU A 562 -11.39 11.38 51.80
C GLU A 562 -10.04 11.92 52.28
N ASN A 563 -9.27 12.54 51.37
CA ASN A 563 -7.99 13.14 51.73
C ASN A 563 -8.21 14.32 52.69
N LEU A 564 -7.38 14.40 53.73
CA LEU A 564 -7.34 15.56 54.62
C LEU A 564 -6.98 16.81 53.80
N ASN A 565 -7.83 17.83 53.84
CA ASN A 565 -7.70 19.07 53.08
C ASN A 565 -7.50 20.26 54.03
N TYR A 566 -6.59 20.13 54.97
CA TYR A 566 -6.27 21.16 55.95
C TYR A 566 -4.98 21.90 55.55
N THR A 567 -5.02 23.23 55.58
CA THR A 567 -3.84 24.10 55.37
C THR A 567 -3.55 24.88 56.64
N ASP A 568 -2.32 24.79 57.15
CA ASP A 568 -1.87 25.64 58.25
C ASP A 568 -1.45 27.04 57.74
N GLU A 569 -1.29 27.99 58.67
CA GLU A 569 -0.94 29.38 58.36
C GLU A 569 0.52 29.56 57.85
N ASN A 570 1.34 28.49 57.82
CA ASN A 570 2.77 28.53 57.46
C ASN A 570 3.04 27.90 56.09
N TYR A 571 2.30 28.33 55.07
CA TYR A 571 2.42 27.82 53.70
C TYR A 571 3.81 28.08 53.08
N VAL A 572 4.65 27.04 52.96
CA VAL A 572 5.86 27.05 52.11
C VAL A 572 5.72 25.98 51.02
N LYS A 573 5.91 26.42 49.78
CA LYS A 573 5.53 25.81 48.49
C LYS A 573 6.04 24.39 48.17
N TYR A 574 6.74 23.71 49.07
CA TYR A 574 7.33 22.39 48.78
C TYR A 574 7.45 21.48 50.02
N LYS A 575 6.35 20.91 50.53
CA LYS A 575 6.42 19.78 51.48
C LYS A 575 5.31 18.74 51.29
N LYS A 576 5.68 17.50 51.60
CA LYS A 576 4.83 16.29 51.65
C LYS A 576 3.84 16.39 52.82
N SER A 577 2.65 15.82 52.68
CA SER A 577 1.65 15.70 53.75
C SER A 577 2.22 14.93 54.95
N VAL A 578 2.11 15.48 56.16
CA VAL A 578 2.55 14.84 57.41
C VAL A 578 1.44 14.96 58.45
N CYS A 579 1.08 13.87 59.13
CA CYS A 579 0.20 13.93 60.30
C CYS A 579 1.03 14.25 61.55
N LEU A 580 0.55 15.15 62.41
CA LEU A 580 1.36 15.80 63.45
C LEU A 580 1.55 14.98 64.75
N GLU A 581 1.27 13.67 64.76
CA GLU A 581 1.36 12.85 65.99
C GLU A 581 2.10 11.50 65.86
N ASP A 582 2.79 11.20 64.76
CA ASP A 582 3.60 9.97 64.70
C ASP A 582 5.01 10.16 65.28
N VAL A 583 5.10 10.25 66.60
CA VAL A 583 6.34 10.01 67.35
C VAL A 583 6.39 8.53 67.75
N TYR A 584 7.11 7.73 66.95
CA TYR A 584 7.58 6.35 67.20
C TYR A 584 6.53 5.24 67.49
N SER A 585 6.31 4.33 66.52
CA SER A 585 6.45 2.88 66.76
C SER A 585 6.37 2.00 65.49
N ARG A 586 7.47 1.24 65.27
CA ARG A 586 7.75 0.02 64.49
C ARG A 586 6.91 -0.39 63.25
N PRO A 587 7.56 -0.92 62.19
CA PRO A 587 6.87 -1.41 60.99
C PRO A 587 6.20 -2.76 61.25
N LEU A 588 4.87 -2.81 61.13
CA LEU A 588 4.14 -4.08 60.97
C LEU A 588 4.29 -4.56 59.52
N LYS A 589 4.99 -5.69 59.34
CA LYS A 589 4.85 -6.50 58.12
C LYS A 589 3.39 -6.99 58.05
N SER A 590 2.61 -6.49 57.09
CA SER A 590 1.31 -7.09 56.75
C SER A 590 1.41 -7.77 55.38
N ARG A 591 1.04 -9.05 55.34
CA ARG A 591 0.67 -9.75 54.10
C ARG A 591 -0.62 -9.11 53.56
N PRO A 592 -0.86 -9.09 52.23
CA PRO A 592 -2.10 -8.56 51.69
C PRO A 592 -3.29 -9.37 52.24
N ALA A 593 -4.14 -8.73 53.03
CA ALA A 593 -5.43 -9.27 53.42
C ALA A 593 -6.41 -9.09 52.26
N ARG A 594 -7.09 -10.16 51.83
CA ARG A 594 -8.27 -10.05 50.98
C ARG A 594 -9.38 -9.41 51.81
N ILE A 595 -9.79 -8.20 51.45
CA ILE A 595 -10.98 -7.55 51.98
C ILE A 595 -12.17 -8.11 51.22
N THR A 596 -13.00 -8.92 51.88
CA THR A 596 -14.29 -9.35 51.35
C THR A 596 -15.36 -8.39 51.86
N ILE A 597 -15.95 -7.60 50.97
CA ILE A 597 -17.09 -6.74 51.31
C ILE A 597 -18.33 -7.64 51.32
N GLY A 598 -18.84 -7.97 52.50
CA GLY A 598 -20.10 -8.71 52.65
C GLY A 598 -21.27 -7.80 52.30
N LYS A 599 -22.12 -8.23 51.35
CA LYS A 599 -23.44 -7.63 51.15
C LYS A 599 -24.32 -8.02 52.35
N ASN A 600 -24.83 -7.03 53.08
CA ASN A 600 -25.99 -7.22 53.95
C ASN A 600 -27.27 -6.93 53.17
#